data_AF-A0A9P7ELF6-F1
#
_entry.id   AF-A0A9P7ELF6-F1
#
_cell.length_a   1.000
_cell.length_b   1.000
_cell.length_c   1.000
_cell.angle_alpha   90.00
_cell.angle_beta   90.00
_cell.angle_gamma   90.00
#
_symmetry.space_group_name_H-M   'P 1'
#
loop_
_entity.id
_entity.type
_entity.pdbx_description
1 polymer ?
#
loop_
_entity_poly.entity_id
_entity_poly.type
_entity_poly.pdbx_seq_one_letter_code
_entity_poly.pdbx_strand_id
1 'polypeptide(L)'
;MSRQDAESPPSASESASNVKFPKTKESPANIEVLKAWRTITSHPQFKVGDADVNHLCTEFTKKARCDGTKVVLEPEGVHHILETFKAKSLAQQQQQQQQQTSPSSSN
;
A
#
# COMPACT_ATOMS: atom_id res chain seq x y z
N MET A 1 -10.10 -43.10 38.37
CA MET A 1 -11.29 -42.81 37.53
C MET A 1 -11.32 -41.32 37.27
N SER A 2 -10.80 -40.88 36.14
CA SER A 2 -11.56 -40.76 34.88
C SER A 2 -12.11 -39.34 34.71
N ARG A 3 -11.52 -38.63 33.74
CA ARG A 3 -12.22 -37.81 32.73
C ARG A 3 -12.74 -36.45 33.23
N GLN A 4 -12.75 -35.34 32.50
CA GLN A 4 -12.39 -34.98 31.13
C GLN A 4 -12.79 -33.48 31.00
N ASP A 5 -12.04 -32.71 30.22
CA ASP A 5 -12.49 -31.49 29.50
C ASP A 5 -12.96 -30.27 30.36
N ALA A 6 -12.65 -29.01 30.04
CA ALA A 6 -12.24 -28.41 28.80
C ALA A 6 -11.33 -27.20 29.10
N GLU A 7 -10.15 -27.21 28.49
CA GLU A 7 -9.38 -26.01 28.18
C GLU A 7 -10.29 -25.10 27.36
N SER A 8 -10.70 -23.98 27.95
CA SER A 8 -11.50 -22.98 27.23
C SER A 8 -10.67 -22.52 26.04
N PRO A 9 -11.16 -22.62 24.78
CA PRO A 9 -10.43 -22.06 23.66
C PRO A 9 -10.28 -20.55 23.92
N PRO A 10 -9.09 -19.95 23.71
CA PRO A 10 -9.05 -18.52 23.55
C PRO A 10 -9.99 -18.20 22.40
N SER A 11 -11.05 -17.45 22.69
CA SER A 11 -11.87 -16.79 21.69
C SER A 11 -10.95 -15.78 21.00
N ALA A 12 -10.12 -16.27 20.10
CA ALA A 12 -9.55 -15.50 19.02
C ALA A 12 -10.74 -15.17 18.11
N SER A 13 -11.56 -14.23 18.56
CA SER A 13 -12.37 -13.43 17.67
C SER A 13 -11.37 -12.68 16.79
N GLU A 14 -11.04 -13.30 15.66
CA GLU A 14 -10.57 -12.62 14.46
C GLU A 14 -11.59 -11.52 14.13
N SER A 15 -11.45 -10.38 14.80
CA SER A 15 -12.17 -9.18 14.47
C SER A 15 -11.31 -8.36 13.50
N ALA A 16 -11.13 -8.90 12.29
CA ALA A 16 -10.80 -8.08 11.12
C ALA A 16 -12.04 -7.28 10.63
N SER A 17 -12.94 -6.91 11.54
CA SER A 17 -14.25 -6.32 11.28
C SER A 17 -14.31 -4.86 11.71
N ASN A 18 -13.27 -4.09 11.43
CA ASN A 18 -13.38 -2.62 11.42
C ASN A 18 -12.28 -1.95 10.57
N VAL A 19 -12.11 -2.37 9.31
CA VAL A 19 -11.44 -1.49 8.35
C VAL A 19 -12.48 -0.44 7.91
N LYS A 20 -12.85 0.48 8.82
CA LYS A 20 -13.64 1.66 8.45
C LYS A 20 -12.78 2.46 7.48
N PHE A 21 -13.03 2.30 6.19
CA PHE A 21 -12.42 3.16 5.19
C PHE A 21 -12.67 4.61 5.61
N PRO A 22 -11.62 5.41 5.82
CA PRO A 22 -11.78 6.78 6.24
C PRO A 22 -12.69 7.49 5.24
N LYS A 23 -13.76 8.09 5.76
CA LYS A 23 -14.77 8.71 4.91
C LYS A 23 -14.30 10.11 4.52
N THR A 24 -14.62 10.52 3.30
CA THR A 24 -14.47 11.92 2.88
C THR A 24 -15.83 12.43 2.38
N LYS A 25 -15.92 13.74 2.17
CA LYS A 25 -17.11 14.40 1.65
C LYS A 25 -17.14 14.27 0.13
N GLU A 26 -18.33 13.97 -0.41
CA GLU A 26 -18.54 13.96 -1.85
C GLU A 26 -18.18 15.30 -2.48
N SER A 27 -17.23 15.23 -3.40
CA SER A 27 -16.67 16.38 -4.08
C SER A 27 -16.30 16.01 -5.52
N PRO A 28 -16.59 16.88 -6.50
CA PRO A 28 -16.15 16.67 -7.88
C PRO A 28 -14.62 16.70 -8.02
N ALA A 29 -13.89 17.20 -7.02
CA ALA A 29 -12.44 17.15 -6.96
C ALA A 29 -11.90 15.77 -6.56
N ASN A 30 -12.75 14.88 -6.01
CA ASN A 30 -12.35 13.54 -5.62
C ASN A 30 -12.10 12.68 -6.86
N ILE A 31 -10.98 11.97 -6.86
CA ILE A 31 -10.55 11.15 -7.99
C ILE A 31 -10.78 9.70 -7.62
N GLU A 32 -11.48 8.94 -8.46
CA GLU A 32 -11.66 7.50 -8.22
C GLU A 32 -10.31 6.79 -8.13
N VAL A 33 -10.18 5.87 -7.17
CA VAL A 33 -8.94 5.11 -6.95
C VAL A 33 -8.42 4.46 -8.23
N LEU A 34 -9.30 3.78 -8.98
CA LEU A 34 -8.90 3.10 -10.21
C LEU A 34 -8.50 4.08 -11.32
N LYS A 35 -9.14 5.24 -11.38
CA LYS A 35 -8.82 6.30 -12.33
C LYS A 35 -7.44 6.87 -12.02
N ALA A 36 -7.18 7.24 -10.77
CA ALA A 36 -5.87 7.69 -10.32
C ALA A 36 -4.79 6.65 -10.60
N TRP A 37 -5.03 5.38 -10.26
CA TRP A 37 -4.09 4.28 -10.52
C TRP A 37 -3.69 4.20 -11.98
N ARG A 38 -4.67 4.18 -12.89
CA ARG A 38 -4.41 4.13 -14.33
C ARG A 38 -3.65 5.36 -14.81
N THR A 39 -4.00 6.55 -14.33
CA THR A 39 -3.29 7.78 -14.69
C THR A 39 -1.83 7.74 -14.26
N ILE A 40 -1.54 7.27 -13.05
CA ILE A 40 -0.18 7.18 -12.50
C ILE A 40 0.62 6.10 -13.23
N THR A 41 0.11 4.87 -13.30
CA THR A 41 0.81 3.74 -13.93
C THR A 41 0.94 3.86 -15.45
N SER A 42 0.10 4.68 -16.10
CA SER A 42 0.23 4.99 -17.52
C SER A 42 1.32 6.02 -17.82
N HIS A 43 1.83 6.75 -16.83
CA HIS A 43 2.90 7.73 -17.06
C HIS A 43 4.22 7.03 -17.39
N PRO A 44 4.99 7.53 -18.37
CA PRO A 44 6.28 6.92 -18.75
C PRO A 44 7.27 6.89 -17.58
N GLN A 45 7.20 7.85 -16.66
CA GLN A 45 8.03 7.86 -15.45
C GLN A 45 7.77 6.65 -14.52
N PHE A 46 6.57 6.08 -14.55
CA PHE A 46 6.20 4.87 -13.82
C PHE A 46 6.41 3.59 -14.64
N LYS A 47 6.61 3.69 -15.96
CA LYS A 47 6.86 2.53 -16.83
C LYS A 47 8.34 2.26 -17.07
N VAL A 48 9.17 3.31 -17.04
CA VAL A 48 10.59 3.23 -17.42
C VAL A 48 11.50 3.01 -16.20
N GLY A 49 11.00 3.30 -14.99
CA GLY A 49 11.65 2.93 -13.73
C GLY A 49 10.99 1.69 -13.13
N ASP A 50 11.77 0.92 -12.36
CA ASP A 50 11.34 -0.26 -11.59
C ASP A 50 10.26 0.15 -10.58
N ALA A 51 9.03 0.31 -11.06
CA ALA A 51 7.96 0.88 -10.29
C ALA A 51 7.53 -0.12 -9.24
N ASP A 52 7.80 0.22 -7.99
CA ASP A 52 7.43 -0.58 -6.84
C ASP A 52 5.90 -0.54 -6.65
N VAL A 53 5.22 -1.41 -7.39
CA VAL A 53 3.77 -1.61 -7.38
C VAL A 53 3.29 -1.89 -5.96
N ASN A 54 4.06 -2.63 -5.16
CA ASN A 54 3.72 -2.95 -3.78
C ASN A 54 3.68 -1.69 -2.91
N HIS A 55 4.67 -0.81 -3.07
CA HIS A 55 4.67 0.47 -2.39
C HIS A 55 3.52 1.37 -2.87
N LEU A 56 3.26 1.39 -4.18
CA LEU A 56 2.15 2.16 -4.75
C LEU A 56 0.80 1.69 -4.17
N CYS A 57 0.54 0.39 -4.14
CA CYS A 57 -0.64 -0.20 -3.52
C CYS A 57 -0.78 0.20 -2.04
N THR A 58 0.34 0.23 -1.30
CA THR A 58 0.36 0.62 0.10
C THR A 58 -0.06 2.09 0.28
N GLU A 59 0.52 2.99 -0.51
CA GLU A 59 0.20 4.42 -0.44
C GLU A 59 -1.24 4.70 -0.90
N PHE A 60 -1.70 4.02 -1.94
CA PHE A 60 -3.10 4.06 -2.37
C PHE A 60 -4.04 3.61 -1.26
N THR A 61 -3.73 2.51 -0.56
CA THR A 61 -4.57 2.01 0.54
C THR A 61 -4.60 2.97 1.71
N LYS A 62 -3.47 3.61 2.05
CA LYS A 62 -3.40 4.61 3.14
C LYS A 62 -4.21 5.87 2.83
N LYS A 63 -4.25 6.29 1.56
CA LYS A 63 -4.93 7.51 1.13
C LYS A 63 -6.34 7.28 0.61
N ALA A 64 -6.71 6.05 0.28
CA ALA A 64 -8.06 5.70 -0.16
C ALA A 64 -9.09 6.12 0.89
N ARG A 65 -10.13 6.81 0.42
CA ARG A 65 -11.28 7.27 1.19
C ARG A 65 -12.56 6.72 0.59
N CYS A 66 -13.60 6.61 1.40
CA CYS A 66 -14.94 6.27 0.92
C CYS A 66 -15.82 7.52 0.94
N ASP A 67 -16.39 7.84 -0.21
CA ASP A 67 -17.24 9.02 -0.40
C ASP A 67 -18.71 8.78 -0.02
N GLY A 68 -19.05 7.53 0.30
CA GLY A 68 -20.42 7.05 0.51
C GLY A 68 -20.96 6.23 -0.65
N THR A 69 -20.47 6.46 -1.87
CA THR A 69 -20.86 5.72 -3.09
C THR A 69 -19.73 4.89 -3.67
N LYS A 70 -18.47 5.37 -3.54
CA LYS A 70 -17.30 4.74 -4.15
C LYS A 70 -16.01 5.06 -3.38
N VAL A 71 -14.96 4.31 -3.72
CA VAL A 71 -13.61 4.54 -3.19
C VAL A 71 -12.91 5.61 -4.02
N VAL A 72 -12.56 6.71 -3.36
CA VAL A 72 -11.95 7.89 -3.96
C VAL A 72 -10.64 8.24 -3.26
N LEU A 73 -9.84 9.06 -3.93
CA LEU A 73 -8.65 9.71 -3.41
C LEU A 73 -8.86 11.21 -3.49
N GLU A 74 -8.48 11.90 -2.43
CA GLU A 74 -8.39 13.34 -2.44
C GLU A 74 -7.21 13.78 -3.31
N PRO A 75 -7.29 14.94 -3.98
CA PRO A 75 -6.25 15.44 -4.86
C PRO A 75 -4.88 15.56 -4.14
N GLU A 76 -4.91 15.99 -2.88
CA GLU A 76 -3.73 16.04 -2.01
C GLU A 76 -3.12 14.66 -1.76
N GLY A 77 -3.97 13.63 -1.61
CA GLY A 77 -3.53 12.24 -1.47
C GLY A 77 -2.83 11.72 -2.72
N VAL A 78 -3.36 12.03 -3.90
CA VAL A 78 -2.74 11.67 -5.19
C VAL A 78 -1.39 12.36 -5.38
N HIS A 79 -1.31 13.66 -5.08
CA HIS A 79 -0.04 14.40 -5.12
C HIS A 79 1.00 13.80 -4.18
N HIS A 80 0.60 13.43 -2.96
CA HIS A 80 1.50 12.80 -2.01
C HIS A 80 2.00 11.44 -2.49
N ILE A 81 1.14 10.60 -3.07
CA ILE A 81 1.54 9.31 -3.66
C ILE A 81 2.61 9.52 -4.74
N LEU A 82 2.41 10.51 -5.62
CA LEU A 82 3.36 10.84 -6.69
C LEU A 82 4.71 11.33 -6.14
N GLU A 83 4.70 12.17 -5.11
CA GLU A 83 5.92 12.72 -4.49
C GLU A 83 6.72 11.62 -3.78
N THR A 84 6.06 10.83 -2.92
CA THR A 84 6.67 9.68 -2.22
C THR A 84 7.27 8.69 -3.21
N PHE A 85 6.56 8.40 -4.30
CA PHE A 85 7.05 7.50 -5.33
C PHE A 85 8.29 8.04 -6.05
N LYS A 86 8.29 9.32 -6.46
CA LYS A 86 9.47 9.96 -7.08
C LYS A 86 10.68 9.92 -6.16
N ALA A 87 10.49 10.21 -4.87
CA ALA A 87 11.55 10.16 -3.86
C ALA A 87 12.11 8.74 -3.68
N LYS A 88 11.24 7.72 -3.62
CA LYS A 88 11.67 6.32 -3.40
C LYS A 88 12.31 5.69 -4.64
N SER A 89 11.88 6.05 -5.85
CA SER A 89 12.53 5.59 -7.09
C SER A 89 14.00 6.01 -7.14
N LEU A 90 14.32 7.24 -6.70
CA LEU A 90 15.70 7.71 -6.57
C LEU A 90 16.47 6.94 -5.47
N ALA A 91 15.83 6.67 -4.33
CA ALA A 91 16.48 5.97 -3.21
C ALA A 91 16.74 4.47 -3.49
N GLN A 92 15.84 3.77 -4.18
CA GLN A 92 16.01 2.34 -4.50
C GLN A 92 17.17 2.08 -5.47
N GLN A 93 17.49 3.03 -6.35
CA GLN A 93 18.66 2.93 -7.22
C GLN A 93 19.98 2.89 -6.41
N GLN A 94 19.99 3.43 -5.19
CA GLN A 94 21.17 3.41 -4.31
C GLN A 94 21.26 2.15 -3.43
N GLN A 95 20.14 1.52 -3.06
CA GLN A 95 20.17 0.34 -2.17
C GLN A 95 20.46 -1.00 -2.86
N GLN A 96 20.21 -1.15 -4.17
CA GLN A 96 20.56 -2.39 -4.87
C GLN A 96 22.08 -2.62 -5.04
N GLN A 97 22.93 -1.63 -4.73
CA GLN A 97 24.38 -1.78 -4.88
C GLN A 97 25.08 -2.37 -3.64
N GLN A 98 24.38 -2.60 -2.51
CA GLN A 98 25.00 -3.11 -1.27
C GLN A 98 24.73 -4.59 -0.93
N GLN A 99 23.98 -5.35 -1.74
CA GLN A 99 23.69 -6.78 -1.46
C GLN A 99 24.48 -7.79 -2.31
N GLN A 100 25.53 -7.40 -3.05
CA GLN A 100 26.36 -8.34 -3.84
C GLN A 100 27.81 -8.53 -3.38
N THR A 101 28.28 -7.89 -2.31
CA THR A 101 29.62 -8.18 -1.76
C THR A 101 29.53 -9.14 -0.57
N SER A 102 29.13 -10.38 -0.84
CA SER A 102 29.60 -11.50 0.00
C SER A 102 30.92 -11.96 -0.60
N PRO A 103 32.09 -11.76 0.06
CA PRO A 103 33.29 -12.45 -0.38
C PRO A 103 33.03 -13.95 -0.20
N SER A 104 33.05 -14.68 -1.31
CA SER A 104 33.19 -16.14 -1.30
C SER A 104 34.51 -16.44 -0.58
N SER A 105 34.42 -16.78 0.71
CA SER A 105 35.51 -17.43 1.42
C SER A 105 35.63 -18.84 0.84
N SER A 106 36.44 -18.96 -0.21
CA SER A 106 36.95 -20.24 -0.69
C SER A 106 38.09 -20.72 0.21
N ASN A 107 38.15 -22.05 0.24
CA ASN A 107 38.88 -22.98 1.10
C ASN A 107 40.42 -22.86 1.08
#